data_AF-A0A7W0JTG9-F1
#
_entry.id   AF-A0A7W0JTG9-F1
#
_cell.length_a   1.000
_cell.length_b   1.000
_cell.length_c   1.000
_cell.angle_alpha   90.00
_cell.angle_beta   90.00
_cell.angle_gamma   90.00
#
_symmetry.space_group_name_H-M   'P 1'
#
loop_
_entity.id
_entity.type
_entity.pdbx_description
1 polymer ?
#
loop_
_entity_poly.entity_id
_entity_poly.type
_entity_poly.pdbx_seq_one_letter_code
_entity_poly.pdbx_strand_id
1 'polypeptide(L)'
;MRRSRIGLTLRRPARLHRTLKSDIKALVRGLRRSRLDVALGASVFLFVLIIFLISRVHQLADSNYSMLLSQSLIHHRSFTLDRYNIPRLLPTQQLFHVSNGSIYQLELVDNHIYYFWPPGTSVLSVPFVALMNTSGVSAANADGSYNPDGEVIIQARLAALLMAALASLFYFTSRLLLPPGWSLLLSLGTTRNPNLEHSLKSFVV
;
A
#
# COMPACT_ATOMS: atom_id res chain seq x y z
N MET A 1 -67.04 54.13 26.82
CA MET A 1 -65.64 53.83 27.20
C MET A 1 -65.41 52.32 27.13
N ARG A 2 -64.66 51.85 26.12
CA ARG A 2 -64.53 50.44 25.73
C ARG A 2 -63.16 49.91 26.15
N ARG A 3 -63.15 48.79 26.87
CA ARG A 3 -61.98 48.10 27.44
C ARG A 3 -61.02 47.59 26.34
N SER A 4 -59.71 47.76 26.54
CA SER A 4 -58.67 46.98 25.87
C SER A 4 -57.78 46.33 26.93
N ARG A 5 -57.89 45.01 27.10
CA ARG A 5 -56.97 44.19 27.90
C ARG A 5 -55.93 43.62 26.95
N ILE A 6 -54.71 44.10 27.05
CA ILE A 6 -53.54 43.57 26.35
C ILE A 6 -53.07 42.34 27.13
N GLY A 7 -53.39 41.15 26.61
CA GLY A 7 -52.91 39.88 27.15
C GLY A 7 -51.51 39.56 26.63
N LEU A 8 -50.48 39.98 27.37
CA LEU A 8 -49.09 39.52 27.16
C LEU A 8 -48.96 38.07 27.64
N THR A 9 -49.09 37.14 26.71
CA THR A 9 -48.80 35.72 26.94
C THR A 9 -47.29 35.49 26.86
N LEU A 10 -46.63 35.45 28.02
CA LEU A 10 -45.25 35.01 28.19
C LEU A 10 -45.11 33.54 27.76
N ARG A 11 -44.72 33.32 26.50
CA ARG A 11 -44.38 32.01 25.94
C ARG A 11 -43.14 31.46 26.66
N ARG A 12 -43.33 30.42 27.47
CA ARG A 12 -42.29 29.73 28.26
C ARG A 12 -41.13 29.21 27.39
N PRO A 13 -39.85 29.38 27.80
CA PRO A 13 -38.65 28.97 27.06
C PRO A 13 -38.30 27.47 27.21
N ALA A 14 -39.29 26.56 27.16
CA ALA A 14 -39.05 25.12 27.35
C ALA A 14 -38.51 24.40 26.09
N ARG A 15 -38.55 25.03 24.91
CA ARG A 15 -38.14 24.41 23.63
C ARG A 15 -36.63 24.41 23.39
N LEU A 16 -35.88 25.36 23.96
CA LEU A 16 -34.45 25.53 23.66
C LEU A 16 -33.57 24.42 24.27
N HIS A 17 -33.99 23.83 25.39
CA HIS A 17 -33.17 22.87 26.13
C HIS A 17 -33.21 21.43 25.55
N ARG A 18 -34.20 21.11 24.71
CA ARG A 18 -34.32 19.78 24.06
C ARG A 18 -33.44 19.66 22.82
N THR A 19 -33.26 20.73 22.04
CA THR A 19 -32.47 20.73 20.80
C THR A 19 -30.97 20.60 21.09
N LEU A 20 -30.47 21.31 22.11
CA LEU A 20 -29.06 21.22 22.50
C LEU A 20 -28.64 19.79 22.89
N LYS A 21 -29.50 19.04 23.60
CA LYS A 21 -29.22 17.65 24.01
C LYS A 21 -29.25 16.68 22.82
N SER A 22 -30.10 16.89 21.81
CA SER A 22 -30.12 16.05 20.61
C SER A 22 -28.89 16.30 19.74
N ASP A 23 -28.45 17.55 19.62
CA ASP A 23 -27.32 17.94 18.77
C ASP A 23 -26.00 17.45 19.36
N ILE A 24 -25.81 17.56 20.68
CA ILE A 24 -24.65 16.99 21.39
C ILE A 24 -24.62 15.46 21.21
N LYS A 25 -25.77 14.77 21.33
CA LYS A 25 -25.85 13.31 21.10
C LYS A 25 -25.56 12.92 19.65
N ALA A 26 -25.92 13.76 18.67
CA ALA A 26 -25.61 13.52 17.26
C ALA A 26 -24.11 13.71 16.98
N LEU A 27 -23.51 14.78 17.51
CA LEU A 27 -22.08 15.07 17.42
C LEU A 27 -21.23 13.95 18.04
N VAL A 28 -21.55 13.53 19.28
CA VAL A 28 -20.84 12.44 19.96
C VAL A 28 -20.97 11.12 19.19
N ARG A 29 -22.13 10.83 18.61
CA ARG A 29 -22.32 9.65 17.75
C ARG A 29 -21.49 9.72 16.46
N GLY A 30 -21.41 10.88 15.82
CA GLY A 30 -20.59 11.10 14.63
C GLY A 30 -19.10 10.92 14.91
N LEU A 31 -18.60 11.53 16.00
CA LEU A 31 -17.21 11.38 16.47
C LEU A 31 -16.88 9.92 16.80
N ARG A 32 -17.79 9.22 17.49
CA ARG A 32 -17.58 7.81 17.84
C ARG A 32 -17.54 6.90 16.61
N ARG A 33 -18.39 7.17 15.61
CA ARG A 33 -18.37 6.45 14.34
C ARG A 33 -17.04 6.67 13.62
N SER A 34 -16.62 7.92 13.40
CA SER A 34 -15.32 8.24 12.79
C SER A 34 -14.13 7.55 13.49
N ARG A 35 -14.11 7.50 14.83
CA ARG A 35 -13.06 6.80 15.59
C ARG A 35 -13.07 5.28 15.39
N LEU A 36 -14.24 4.65 15.38
CA LEU A 36 -14.36 3.22 15.09
C LEU A 36 -13.87 2.90 13.67
N ASP A 37 -14.05 3.82 12.74
CA ASP A 37 -13.73 3.65 11.33
C ASP A 37 -12.23 3.67 11.11
N VAL A 38 -11.56 4.63 11.75
CA VAL A 38 -10.11 4.70 11.82
C VAL A 38 -9.55 3.46 12.52
N ALA A 39 -10.15 3.04 13.64
CA ALA A 39 -9.71 1.85 14.36
C ALA A 39 -9.82 0.57 13.51
N LEU A 40 -10.92 0.38 12.78
CA LEU A 40 -11.10 -0.76 11.89
C LEU A 40 -10.11 -0.73 10.71
N GLY A 41 -9.90 0.44 10.11
CA GLY A 41 -8.90 0.61 9.04
C GLY A 41 -7.47 0.32 9.51
N ALA A 42 -7.14 0.72 10.75
CA ALA A 42 -5.87 0.39 11.39
C ALA A 42 -5.76 -1.11 11.72
N SER A 43 -6.84 -1.76 12.15
CA SER A 43 -6.86 -3.21 12.36
C SER A 43 -6.63 -3.97 11.05
N VAL A 44 -7.25 -3.55 9.94
CA VAL A 44 -6.99 -4.13 8.62
C VAL A 44 -5.53 -3.94 8.21
N PHE A 45 -4.99 -2.72 8.41
CA PHE A 45 -3.59 -2.43 8.14
C PHE A 45 -2.67 -3.41 8.89
N LEU A 46 -2.82 -3.49 10.20
CA LEU A 46 -1.98 -4.32 11.07
C LEU A 46 -2.12 -5.80 10.74
N PHE A 47 -3.34 -6.27 10.51
CA PHE A 47 -3.60 -7.67 10.16
C PHE A 47 -2.90 -8.06 8.86
N VAL A 48 -3.06 -7.26 7.80
CA VAL A 48 -2.40 -7.51 6.51
C VAL A 48 -0.89 -7.39 6.64
N LEU A 49 -0.39 -6.38 7.35
CA LEU A 49 1.05 -6.20 7.59
C LEU A 49 1.65 -7.45 8.26
N ILE A 50 1.02 -7.96 9.31
CA ILE A 50 1.48 -9.16 10.03
C ILE A 50 1.49 -10.38 9.10
N ILE A 51 0.44 -10.58 8.29
CA ILE A 51 0.37 -11.70 7.34
C ILE A 51 1.54 -11.64 6.35
N PHE A 52 1.78 -10.49 5.73
CA PHE A 52 2.85 -10.34 4.75
C PHE A 52 4.25 -10.44 5.37
N LEU A 53 4.44 -9.97 6.61
CA LEU A 53 5.72 -10.11 7.32
C LEU A 53 6.02 -11.57 7.71
N ILE A 54 5.00 -12.39 7.98
CA ILE A 54 5.16 -13.80 8.34
C ILE A 54 5.23 -14.70 7.09
N SER A 55 4.59 -14.30 6.00
CA SER A 55 4.62 -15.03 4.73
C SER A 55 6.04 -15.16 4.20
N ARG A 56 6.45 -16.36 3.78
CA ARG A 56 7.79 -16.63 3.22
C ARG A 56 7.83 -16.57 1.69
N VAL A 57 6.75 -16.17 1.02
CA VAL A 57 6.68 -16.16 -0.44
C VAL A 57 7.26 -14.85 -0.97
N HIS A 58 8.58 -14.80 -1.12
CA HIS A 58 9.30 -13.66 -1.70
C HIS A 58 9.99 -14.11 -2.98
N GLN A 59 9.47 -13.71 -4.14
CA GLN A 59 10.09 -13.95 -5.43
C GLN A 59 10.90 -12.72 -5.83
N LEU A 60 12.23 -12.86 -5.85
CA LEU A 60 13.20 -11.75 -6.00
C LEU A 60 13.78 -11.64 -7.42
N ALA A 61 13.33 -12.49 -8.34
CA ALA A 61 14.05 -12.78 -9.57
C ALA A 61 14.42 -11.50 -10.35
N ASP A 62 13.46 -10.58 -10.50
CA ASP A 62 13.62 -9.42 -11.39
C ASP A 62 14.04 -8.14 -10.65
N SER A 63 13.97 -8.13 -9.31
CA SER A 63 14.19 -6.93 -8.49
C SER A 63 15.57 -6.83 -7.86
N ASN A 64 16.46 -7.81 -8.09
CA ASN A 64 17.82 -7.79 -7.56
C ASN A 64 18.58 -6.51 -7.96
N TYR A 65 19.39 -5.98 -7.04
CA TYR A 65 20.14 -4.73 -7.13
C TYR A 65 19.31 -3.44 -7.09
N SER A 66 17.96 -3.52 -7.01
CA SER A 66 17.11 -2.32 -6.95
C SER A 66 17.25 -1.59 -5.61
N MET A 67 17.45 -2.34 -4.51
CA MET A 67 17.70 -1.74 -3.19
C MET A 67 19.15 -1.25 -3.10
N LEU A 68 20.09 -1.96 -3.72
CA LEU A 68 21.47 -1.47 -3.85
C LEU A 68 21.54 -0.13 -4.60
N LEU A 69 20.79 0.05 -5.68
CA LEU A 69 20.67 1.34 -6.36
C LEU A 69 20.12 2.43 -5.44
N SER A 70 19.05 2.13 -4.69
CA SER A 70 18.49 3.06 -3.71
C SER A 70 19.55 3.47 -2.67
N GLN A 71 20.37 2.51 -2.24
CA GLN A 71 21.46 2.74 -1.31
C GLN A 71 22.60 3.58 -1.94
N SER A 72 22.91 3.38 -3.23
CA SER A 72 23.85 4.23 -3.99
C SER A 72 23.38 5.68 -4.03
N LEU A 73 22.10 5.92 -4.24
CA LEU A 73 21.53 7.27 -4.24
C LEU A 73 21.70 7.96 -2.87
N ILE A 74 21.60 7.21 -1.77
CA ILE A 74 21.81 7.72 -0.40
C ILE A 74 23.27 8.08 -0.16
N HIS A 75 24.19 7.13 -0.36
CA HIS A 75 25.59 7.29 0.06
C HIS A 75 26.47 8.00 -0.97
N HIS A 76 26.11 7.90 -2.25
CA HIS A 76 26.95 8.33 -3.36
C HIS A 76 26.27 9.34 -4.28
N ARG A 77 24.95 9.55 -4.13
CA ARG A 77 24.16 10.46 -4.96
C ARG A 77 24.33 10.18 -6.46
N SER A 78 24.46 8.90 -6.82
CA SER A 78 24.71 8.46 -8.18
C SER A 78 23.84 7.25 -8.54
N PHE A 79 23.50 7.14 -9.83
CA PHE A 79 22.85 5.96 -10.40
C PHE A 79 23.84 4.86 -10.77
N THR A 80 25.14 5.17 -10.82
CA THR A 80 26.20 4.19 -11.03
C THR A 80 26.37 3.32 -9.79
N LEU A 81 26.66 2.04 -9.98
CA LEU A 81 26.99 1.08 -8.92
C LEU A 81 28.50 0.85 -8.77
N ASP A 82 29.34 1.65 -9.44
CA ASP A 82 30.81 1.45 -9.48
C ASP A 82 31.52 1.54 -8.13
N ARG A 83 30.88 2.15 -7.12
CA ARG A 83 31.43 2.26 -5.77
C ARG A 83 31.21 1.01 -4.92
N TYR A 84 30.49 0.03 -5.44
CA TYR A 84 30.28 -1.27 -4.81
C TYR A 84 31.20 -2.31 -5.43
N ASN A 85 31.57 -3.30 -4.62
CA ASN A 85 32.40 -4.44 -5.03
C ASN A 85 31.54 -5.49 -5.75
N ILE A 86 30.97 -5.10 -6.90
CA ILE A 86 30.20 -5.96 -7.78
C ILE A 86 31.19 -6.64 -8.75
N PRO A 87 31.12 -7.97 -8.93
CA PRO A 87 32.02 -8.67 -9.84
C PRO A 87 31.85 -8.14 -11.27
N ARG A 88 32.96 -7.71 -11.89
CA ARG A 88 33.00 -7.31 -13.30
C ARG A 88 33.22 -8.55 -14.15
N LEU A 89 32.14 -9.06 -14.73
CA LEU A 89 32.14 -10.25 -15.59
C LEU A 89 32.35 -9.83 -17.05
N LEU A 90 32.71 -10.80 -17.91
CA LEU A 90 32.78 -10.54 -19.35
C LEU A 90 31.42 -10.02 -19.85
N PRO A 91 31.35 -8.89 -20.58
CA PRO A 91 30.09 -8.36 -21.06
C PRO A 91 29.35 -9.37 -21.95
N THR A 92 28.05 -9.53 -21.73
CA THR A 92 27.19 -10.42 -22.52
C THR A 92 26.13 -9.60 -23.22
N GLN A 93 25.96 -9.80 -24.53
CA GLN A 93 24.88 -9.16 -25.28
C GLN A 93 23.53 -9.76 -24.88
N GLN A 94 22.63 -8.94 -24.35
CA GLN A 94 21.21 -9.29 -24.15
C GLN A 94 20.37 -8.70 -25.29
N LEU A 95 19.09 -9.05 -25.31
CA LEU A 95 18.12 -8.58 -26.32
C LEU A 95 18.07 -7.04 -26.43
N PHE A 96 18.22 -6.31 -25.32
CA PHE A 96 17.99 -4.86 -25.27
C PHE A 96 19.16 -4.05 -24.70
N HIS A 97 20.20 -4.71 -24.16
CA HIS A 97 21.33 -4.06 -23.50
C HIS A 97 22.56 -4.97 -23.43
N VAL A 98 23.68 -4.42 -22.97
CA VAL A 98 24.90 -5.20 -22.67
C VAL A 98 24.92 -5.46 -21.17
N SER A 99 24.79 -6.72 -20.75
CA SER A 99 24.79 -7.09 -19.33
C SER A 99 26.20 -7.32 -18.78
N ASN A 100 26.37 -7.14 -17.48
CA ASN A 100 27.58 -7.51 -16.74
C ASN A 100 27.68 -9.05 -16.58
N GLY A 101 28.04 -9.75 -17.66
CA GLY A 101 28.08 -11.20 -17.73
C GLY A 101 26.71 -11.86 -17.60
N SER A 102 26.61 -12.82 -16.68
CA SER A 102 25.36 -13.56 -16.40
C SER A 102 24.35 -12.77 -15.57
N ILE A 103 24.71 -11.57 -15.08
CA ILE A 103 23.85 -10.74 -14.23
C ILE A 103 23.05 -9.79 -15.12
N TYR A 104 21.92 -10.26 -15.63
CA TYR A 104 21.12 -9.49 -16.60
C TYR A 104 20.49 -8.22 -16.03
N GLN A 105 20.32 -8.12 -14.70
CA GLN A 105 19.79 -6.92 -14.03
C GLN A 105 20.78 -5.75 -14.04
N LEU A 106 22.05 -6.00 -14.39
CA LEU A 106 23.09 -5.00 -14.45
C LEU A 106 23.48 -4.73 -15.90
N GLU A 107 23.45 -3.46 -16.27
CA GLU A 107 23.86 -2.96 -17.57
C GLU A 107 25.25 -2.34 -17.50
N LEU A 108 26.07 -2.59 -18.52
CA LEU A 108 27.39 -1.99 -18.67
C LEU A 108 27.36 -0.94 -19.77
N VAL A 109 27.57 0.33 -19.41
CA VAL A 109 27.64 1.45 -20.36
C VAL A 109 28.90 2.24 -20.07
N ASP A 110 29.77 2.43 -21.07
CA ASP A 110 31.04 3.17 -20.94
C ASP A 110 31.89 2.75 -19.72
N ASN A 111 31.99 1.44 -19.47
CA ASN A 111 32.71 0.86 -18.32
C ASN A 111 32.11 1.21 -16.93
N HIS A 112 30.90 1.76 -16.89
CA HIS A 112 30.13 1.98 -15.68
C HIS A 112 29.03 0.93 -15.53
N ILE A 113 28.78 0.49 -14.30
CA ILE A 113 27.72 -0.47 -13.97
C ILE A 113 26.46 0.30 -13.57
N TYR A 114 25.36 0.02 -14.25
CA TYR A 114 24.03 0.55 -13.94
C TYR A 114 23.07 -0.58 -13.63
N TYR A 115 22.01 -0.24 -12.90
CA TYR A 115 20.84 -1.10 -12.81
C TYR A 115 20.01 -0.93 -14.09
N PHE A 116 19.71 -2.04 -14.77
CA PHE A 116 19.07 -2.03 -16.09
C PHE A 116 17.61 -1.54 -16.05
N TRP A 117 16.86 -1.87 -15.00
CA TRP A 117 15.45 -1.52 -14.94
C TRP A 117 15.22 -0.03 -14.62
N PRO A 118 14.08 0.54 -15.03
CA PRO A 118 13.75 1.94 -14.74
C PRO A 118 13.90 2.27 -13.25
N PRO A 119 14.64 3.33 -12.88
CA PRO A 119 15.02 3.59 -11.49
C PRO A 119 13.88 4.16 -10.64
N GLY A 120 12.67 4.33 -11.18
CA GLY A 120 11.55 4.98 -10.50
C GLY A 120 11.21 4.32 -9.16
N THR A 121 11.16 2.98 -9.12
CA THR A 121 10.94 2.24 -7.87
C THR A 121 12.08 2.45 -6.88
N SER A 122 13.33 2.36 -7.33
CA SER A 122 14.52 2.60 -6.50
C SER A 122 14.55 4.01 -5.90
N VAL A 123 14.24 5.04 -6.69
CA VAL A 123 14.18 6.43 -6.23
C VAL A 123 13.09 6.59 -5.17
N LEU A 124 11.90 6.02 -5.39
CA LEU A 124 10.80 6.08 -4.43
C LEU A 124 11.10 5.31 -3.14
N SER A 125 11.92 4.25 -3.19
CA SER A 125 12.31 3.49 -2.01
C SER A 125 13.42 4.12 -1.18
N VAL A 126 14.12 5.15 -1.68
CA VAL A 126 15.24 5.82 -0.96
C VAL A 126 14.93 6.14 0.50
N PRO A 127 13.81 6.78 0.87
CA PRO A 127 13.52 7.10 2.27
C PRO A 127 13.37 5.86 3.13
N PHE A 128 12.76 4.80 2.60
CA PHE A 128 12.59 3.54 3.31
C PHE A 128 13.91 2.81 3.49
N VAL A 129 14.74 2.75 2.44
CA VAL A 129 16.09 2.17 2.52
C VAL A 129 16.95 2.92 3.53
N ALA A 130 16.87 4.26 3.59
CA ALA A 130 17.58 5.04 4.59
C ALA A 130 17.20 4.63 6.03
N LEU A 131 15.91 4.47 6.32
CA LEU A 131 15.45 4.00 7.64
C LEU A 131 15.93 2.58 7.95
N MET A 132 15.88 1.68 6.96
CA MET A 132 16.37 0.30 7.12
C MET A 132 17.88 0.27 7.38
N ASN A 133 18.66 1.08 6.68
CA ASN A 133 20.11 1.21 6.90
C ASN A 133 20.42 1.69 8.33
N THR A 134 19.65 2.66 8.86
CA THR A 134 19.80 3.09 10.27
C THR A 134 19.43 2.00 11.28
N SER A 135 18.63 1.02 10.87
CA SER A 135 18.26 -0.14 11.67
C SER A 135 19.22 -1.34 11.47
N GLY A 136 20.33 -1.15 10.76
CA GLY A 136 21.36 -2.17 10.51
C GLY A 136 21.05 -3.15 9.38
N VAL A 137 20.00 -2.91 8.58
CA VAL A 137 19.69 -3.74 7.41
C VAL A 137 20.08 -2.98 6.15
N SER A 138 20.96 -3.55 5.33
CA SER A 138 21.55 -2.88 4.18
C SER A 138 21.64 -3.81 2.98
N ALA A 139 21.48 -3.26 1.77
CA ALA A 139 21.66 -3.98 0.50
C ALA A 139 23.14 -4.17 0.10
N ALA A 140 24.08 -3.58 0.87
CA ALA A 140 25.51 -3.81 0.72
C ALA A 140 26.13 -4.28 2.04
N ASN A 141 27.16 -5.12 1.93
CA ASN A 141 27.99 -5.53 3.06
C ASN A 141 28.99 -4.42 3.42
N ALA A 142 29.67 -4.56 4.56
CA ALA A 142 30.68 -3.60 5.03
C ALA A 142 31.88 -3.46 4.08
N ASP A 143 32.18 -4.49 3.29
CA ASP A 143 33.22 -4.50 2.25
C ASP A 143 32.72 -3.91 0.91
N GLY A 144 31.47 -3.42 0.85
CA GLY A 144 30.84 -2.88 -0.35
C GLY A 144 30.34 -3.94 -1.32
N SER A 145 30.43 -5.23 -1.01
CA SER A 145 29.83 -6.29 -1.84
C SER A 145 28.30 -6.29 -1.74
N TYR A 146 27.63 -6.84 -2.75
CA TYR A 146 26.18 -6.98 -2.75
C TYR A 146 25.70 -7.90 -1.63
N ASN A 147 24.73 -7.45 -0.83
CA ASN A 147 24.11 -8.23 0.24
C ASN A 147 22.70 -8.68 -0.18
N PRO A 148 22.54 -9.90 -0.73
CA PRO A 148 21.24 -10.39 -1.18
C PRO A 148 20.26 -10.50 -0.01
N ASP A 149 20.69 -11.00 1.15
CA ASP A 149 19.80 -11.21 2.31
C ASP A 149 19.22 -9.88 2.81
N GLY A 150 20.08 -8.85 2.92
CA GLY A 150 19.65 -7.51 3.29
C GLY A 150 18.68 -6.91 2.27
N GLU A 151 18.95 -7.10 0.98
CA GLU A 151 18.02 -6.69 -0.08
C GLU A 151 16.66 -7.38 0.03
N VAL A 152 16.63 -8.70 0.27
CA VAL A 152 15.37 -9.45 0.50
C VAL A 152 14.58 -8.86 1.66
N ILE A 153 15.24 -8.62 2.79
CA ILE A 153 14.58 -8.11 4.00
C ILE A 153 13.97 -6.73 3.73
N ILE A 154 14.69 -5.84 3.05
CA ILE A 154 14.21 -4.51 2.71
C ILE A 154 13.00 -4.60 1.78
N GLN A 155 13.12 -5.36 0.68
CA GLN A 155 12.03 -5.52 -0.28
C GLN A 155 10.78 -6.15 0.34
N ALA A 156 10.95 -7.19 1.15
CA ALA A 156 9.87 -7.87 1.86
C ALA A 156 9.10 -6.92 2.78
N ARG A 157 9.81 -6.14 3.60
CA ARG A 157 9.17 -5.19 4.53
C ARG A 157 8.51 -4.04 3.79
N LEU A 158 9.14 -3.53 2.72
CA LEU A 158 8.55 -2.49 1.89
C LEU A 158 7.26 -2.98 1.23
N ALA A 159 7.29 -4.16 0.63
CA ALA A 159 6.12 -4.79 0.02
C ALA A 159 5.00 -5.00 1.04
N ALA A 160 5.31 -5.53 2.23
CA ALA A 160 4.33 -5.74 3.30
C ALA A 160 3.66 -4.42 3.71
N LEU A 161 4.43 -3.34 3.86
CA LEU A 161 3.92 -2.01 4.20
C LEU A 161 3.01 -1.46 3.11
N LEU A 162 3.41 -1.56 1.84
CA LEU A 162 2.63 -1.09 0.70
C LEU A 162 1.31 -1.87 0.55
N MET A 163 1.36 -3.20 0.72
CA MET A 163 0.17 -4.06 0.64
C MET A 163 -0.80 -3.77 1.79
N ALA A 164 -0.29 -3.56 3.00
CA ALA A 164 -1.11 -3.16 4.14
C ALA A 164 -1.77 -1.78 3.92
N ALA A 165 -1.00 -0.81 3.42
CA ALA A 165 -1.52 0.53 3.11
C ALA A 165 -2.61 0.49 2.03
N LEU A 166 -2.39 -0.30 0.96
CA LEU A 166 -3.36 -0.49 -0.11
C LEU A 166 -4.65 -1.15 0.39
N ALA A 167 -4.55 -2.16 1.25
CA ALA A 167 -5.71 -2.82 1.84
C ALA A 167 -6.54 -1.84 2.70
N SER A 168 -5.89 -1.01 3.51
CA SER A 168 -6.56 0.05 4.27
C SER A 168 -7.18 1.11 3.36
N LEU A 169 -6.52 1.47 2.26
CA LEU A 169 -7.08 2.39 1.28
C LEU A 169 -8.37 1.84 0.64
N PHE A 170 -8.40 0.55 0.28
CA PHE A 170 -9.61 -0.11 -0.22
C PHE A 170 -10.71 -0.17 0.85
N TYR A 171 -10.35 -0.40 2.11
CA TYR A 171 -11.30 -0.33 3.21
C TYR A 171 -11.94 1.07 3.32
N PHE A 172 -11.13 2.14 3.33
CA PHE A 172 -11.67 3.50 3.41
C PHE A 172 -12.47 3.90 2.17
N THR A 173 -12.01 3.51 0.97
CA THR A 173 -12.70 3.80 -0.30
C THR A 173 -14.04 3.07 -0.37
N SER A 174 -14.08 1.79 -0.03
CA SER A 174 -15.34 1.01 -0.02
C SER A 174 -16.37 1.60 0.94
N ARG A 175 -15.91 2.13 2.07
CA ARG A 175 -16.75 2.81 3.05
C ARG A 175 -17.39 4.10 2.53
N LEU A 176 -16.73 4.81 1.62
CA LEU A 176 -17.25 6.03 1.00
C LEU A 176 -18.33 5.74 -0.05
N LEU A 177 -18.24 4.58 -0.71
CA LEU A 177 -19.10 4.24 -1.84
C LEU A 177 -20.33 3.39 -1.46
N LEU A 178 -20.31 2.70 -0.32
CA LEU A 178 -21.35 1.71 0.02
C LEU A 178 -22.03 1.99 1.38
N PRO A 179 -23.36 2.08 1.43
CA PRO A 179 -24.13 1.73 2.62
C PRO A 179 -23.87 0.24 2.96
N PRO A 180 -23.82 -0.16 4.25
CA PRO A 180 -23.45 -1.51 4.68
C PRO A 180 -24.32 -2.67 4.12
N GLY A 181 -25.44 -2.38 3.43
CA GLY A 181 -26.31 -3.39 2.82
C GLY A 181 -25.88 -3.90 1.44
N TRP A 182 -25.11 -3.13 0.66
CA TRP A 182 -24.78 -3.51 -0.73
C TRP A 182 -23.61 -4.50 -0.82
N SER A 183 -22.76 -4.56 0.21
CA SER A 183 -21.66 -5.52 0.31
C SER A 183 -22.16 -6.98 0.41
N LEU A 184 -23.34 -7.19 1.00
CA LEU A 184 -23.98 -8.52 1.16
C LEU A 184 -24.65 -8.99 -0.15
N LEU A 185 -25.09 -8.05 -0.99
CA LEU A 185 -25.67 -8.30 -2.31
C LEU A 185 -24.60 -8.67 -3.34
N LEU A 186 -23.42 -8.05 -3.28
CA LEU A 186 -22.28 -8.41 -4.12
C LEU A 186 -21.65 -9.76 -3.74
N SER A 187 -21.71 -10.18 -2.47
CA SER A 187 -21.25 -11.52 -2.06
C SER A 187 -22.21 -12.66 -2.43
N LEU A 188 -23.50 -12.37 -2.66
CA LEU A 188 -24.49 -13.35 -3.12
C LEU A 188 -24.66 -13.37 -4.65
N GLY A 189 -24.22 -12.32 -5.34
CA GLY A 189 -24.39 -12.15 -6.78
C GLY A 189 -23.47 -12.99 -7.66
N THR A 190 -22.42 -13.62 -7.11
CA THR A 190 -21.44 -14.40 -7.91
C THR A 190 -21.81 -15.87 -8.10
N THR A 191 -22.99 -16.34 -7.66
CA THR A 191 -23.45 -17.73 -7.89
C THR A 191 -24.66 -17.83 -8.82
N ARG A 192 -24.74 -17.01 -9.87
CA ARG A 192 -25.52 -17.36 -11.05
C ARG A 192 -24.58 -17.72 -12.19
N ASN A 193 -24.17 -18.98 -12.22
CA ASN A 193 -23.42 -19.58 -13.32
C ASN A 193 -24.35 -19.69 -14.55
N PRO A 194 -24.10 -18.99 -15.67
CA PRO A 194 -24.90 -19.11 -16.89
C PRO A 194 -24.59 -20.38 -17.71
N ASN A 195 -23.61 -21.20 -17.32
CA ASN A 195 -23.17 -22.36 -18.13
C ASN A 195 -23.98 -23.66 -17.93
N LEU A 196 -25.20 -23.61 -17.40
CA LEU A 196 -26.07 -24.81 -17.32
C LEU A 196 -27.14 -24.88 -18.41
N GLU A 197 -27.30 -23.86 -19.28
CA GLU A 197 -28.32 -23.91 -20.34
C GLU A 197 -27.90 -24.64 -21.62
N HIS A 198 -26.62 -24.97 -21.79
CA HIS A 198 -26.17 -25.70 -22.99
C HIS A 198 -26.17 -27.23 -22.87
N SER A 199 -26.41 -27.81 -21.69
CA SER A 199 -26.35 -29.26 -21.49
C SER A 199 -27.70 -29.99 -21.53
N LEU A 200 -28.83 -29.29 -21.75
CA LEU A 200 -30.17 -29.90 -21.83
C LEU A 200 -30.80 -29.88 -23.23
N LYS A 201 -30.06 -29.46 -24.27
CA LYS A 201 -30.52 -29.51 -25.67
C LYS A 201 -30.01 -30.71 -26.48
N SER A 202 -29.29 -31.66 -25.86
CA SER A 202 -28.81 -32.88 -26.53
C SER A 202 -29.57 -34.14 -26.12
N PHE A 203 -30.81 -34.02 -25.62
CA PHE A 203 -31.64 -35.18 -25.24
C PHE A 203 -33.08 -35.18 -25.78
N VAL A 204 -33.35 -34.36 -26.80
CA VAL A 204 -34.58 -34.50 -27.61
C VAL A 204 -34.21 -34.24 -29.06
N VAL A 205 -34.53 -35.26 -29.87
CA VAL A 205 -34.28 -35.49 -31.32
C VAL A 205 -32.95 -36.14 -31.63
#